data_AF-Q8HZ74-F1
#
_entry.id   AF-Q8HZ74-F1
#
_cell.length_a   1.000
_cell.length_b   1.000
_cell.length_c   1.000
_cell.angle_alpha   90.00
_cell.angle_beta   90.00
_cell.angle_gamma   90.00
#
_symmetry.space_group_name_H-M   'P 1'
#
loop_
_entity.id
_entity.type
_entity.pdbx_description
1 polymer ?
#
loop_
_entity_poly.entity_id
_entity_poly.type
_entity_poly.pdbx_seq_one_letter_code
_entity_poly.pdbx_strand_id
1 'polypeptide(L)'
;LKAMDPTPRLWIKTESPSTPWTNVTLLCVATNTEELSFQLWKDGELLSTLPLMGLVGKFWLGPVTADNRGIYRCRILTSENDWTSLSAPVEVTGKEPLPAPSLWAEPGPWILHGVETKLHCRGVLLGTIFDLYQEGEQEPMKSSQTPGTEATFVVNSTGNYSCLYRAPASAPSVNSTPSETIHVVIPDFLPKANFYSVNKRDFRPGDTVTFACEARFSELEYDLEFKLFKDRQETLARVVLISDPMEVFLKLIALGPKDGGKYSCRYRFRNGPPIWSEDSNILELVVTTGQ
;
A
#
# COMPACT_ATOMS: atom_id res chain seq x y z
N LEU A 1 -5.43 -17.68 -0.77
CA LEU A 1 -6.27 -16.48 -0.98
C LEU A 1 -6.09 -15.59 0.26
N LYS A 2 -5.14 -14.65 0.21
CA LYS A 2 -4.92 -13.69 1.29
C LYS A 2 -6.18 -12.82 1.35
N ALA A 3 -6.81 -12.72 2.52
CA ALA A 3 -8.05 -11.96 2.68
C ALA A 3 -7.79 -10.50 2.29
N MET A 4 -8.52 -10.01 1.29
CA MET A 4 -8.48 -8.61 0.87
C MET A 4 -8.91 -7.74 2.06
N ASP A 5 -8.17 -6.67 2.36
CA ASP A 5 -8.49 -5.79 3.48
C ASP A 5 -9.94 -5.24 3.33
N PRO A 6 -10.86 -5.60 4.24
CA PRO A 6 -12.25 -5.18 4.15
C PRO A 6 -12.46 -3.72 4.60
N THR A 7 -11.40 -3.01 5.01
CA THR A 7 -11.48 -1.63 5.48
C THR A 7 -12.05 -0.71 4.40
N PRO A 8 -13.13 0.06 4.69
CA PRO A 8 -13.76 0.91 3.70
C PRO A 8 -12.93 2.16 3.42
N ARG A 9 -13.22 2.82 2.30
CA ARG A 9 -12.59 4.07 1.89
C ARG A 9 -13.56 5.23 2.09
N LEU A 10 -13.10 6.33 2.68
CA LEU A 10 -13.90 7.53 2.91
C LEU A 10 -13.42 8.67 2.01
N TRP A 11 -14.33 9.31 1.28
CA TRP A 11 -14.03 10.41 0.35
C TRP A 11 -14.97 11.60 0.53
N ILE A 12 -14.54 12.77 0.06
CA ILE A 12 -15.36 13.98 -0.02
C ILE A 12 -15.91 14.11 -1.45
N LYS A 13 -17.23 14.16 -1.55
CA LYS A 13 -17.93 14.62 -2.74
C LYS A 13 -18.49 16.02 -2.49
N THR A 14 -18.18 16.93 -3.41
CA THR A 14 -18.78 18.26 -3.49
C THR A 14 -19.63 18.38 -4.76
N GLU A 15 -20.56 19.32 -4.78
CA GLU A 15 -21.27 19.71 -6.01
C GLU A 15 -20.34 20.33 -7.04
N SER A 16 -19.31 21.06 -6.59
CA SER A 16 -18.34 21.70 -7.45
C SER A 16 -16.95 21.71 -6.80
N PRO A 17 -15.91 21.17 -7.47
CA PRO A 17 -14.53 21.23 -6.97
C PRO A 17 -14.04 22.66 -6.68
N SER A 18 -14.63 23.63 -7.36
CA SER A 18 -14.38 25.07 -7.24
C SER A 18 -14.90 25.71 -5.96
N THR A 19 -15.87 25.06 -5.31
CA THR A 19 -16.46 25.51 -4.04
C THR A 19 -16.61 24.28 -3.13
N PRO A 20 -15.48 23.66 -2.74
CA PRO A 20 -15.46 22.33 -2.15
C PRO A 20 -16.21 22.23 -0.81
N TRP A 21 -16.43 23.36 -0.14
CA TRP A 21 -17.01 23.45 1.19
C TRP A 21 -18.47 23.93 1.22
N THR A 22 -19.07 24.29 0.08
CA THR A 22 -20.44 24.81 0.02
C THR A 22 -21.49 23.72 0.23
N ASN A 23 -21.26 22.52 -0.29
CA ASN A 23 -22.14 21.38 -0.07
C ASN A 23 -21.34 20.08 -0.06
N VAL A 24 -21.05 19.57 1.13
CA VAL A 24 -20.23 18.39 1.34
C VAL A 24 -21.09 17.15 1.59
N THR A 25 -20.78 16.09 0.85
CA THR A 25 -21.24 14.73 1.14
C THR A 25 -20.03 13.83 1.33
N LEU A 26 -19.96 13.14 2.47
CA LEU A 26 -18.97 12.10 2.69
C LEU A 26 -19.45 10.77 2.12
N LEU A 27 -18.60 10.14 1.32
CA LEU A 27 -18.87 8.85 0.69
C LEU A 27 -18.02 7.78 1.37
N CYS A 28 -18.66 6.88 2.10
CA CYS A 28 -18.01 5.68 2.61
C CYS A 28 -18.23 4.53 1.64
N VAL A 29 -17.17 4.04 1.02
CA VAL A 29 -17.21 3.03 -0.04
C VAL A 29 -16.66 1.72 0.49
N ALA A 30 -17.46 0.67 0.39
CA ALA A 30 -17.08 -0.69 0.73
C ALA A 30 -16.21 -1.33 -0.34
N THR A 31 -15.33 -2.24 0.06
CA THR A 31 -14.37 -2.87 -0.85
C THR A 31 -14.85 -4.21 -1.43
N ASN A 32 -15.83 -4.92 -0.84
CA ASN A 32 -16.21 -6.25 -1.35
C ASN A 32 -17.56 -6.87 -0.89
N THR A 33 -18.60 -6.12 -0.54
CA THR A 33 -19.76 -6.68 0.21
C THR A 33 -21.12 -6.02 -0.07
N GLU A 34 -22.19 -6.81 -0.21
CA GLU A 34 -23.49 -6.35 -0.79
C GLU A 34 -24.53 -5.86 0.25
N GLU A 35 -24.51 -6.37 1.49
CA GLU A 35 -25.47 -5.99 2.56
C GLU A 35 -24.73 -5.38 3.75
N LEU A 36 -24.57 -4.06 3.74
CA LEU A 36 -23.72 -3.34 4.70
C LEU A 36 -24.45 -2.24 5.45
N SER A 37 -24.16 -2.11 6.74
CA SER A 37 -24.48 -0.91 7.50
C SER A 37 -23.24 -0.04 7.64
N PHE A 38 -23.41 1.28 7.53
CA PHE A 38 -22.30 2.23 7.58
C PHE A 38 -22.35 3.04 8.87
N GLN A 39 -21.20 3.24 9.50
CA GLN A 39 -21.05 4.20 10.59
C GLN A 39 -20.09 5.30 10.18
N LEU A 40 -20.48 6.54 10.46
CA LEU A 40 -19.63 7.71 10.34
C LEU A 40 -19.24 8.20 11.73
N TRP A 41 -17.94 8.40 11.91
CA TRP A 41 -17.32 8.88 13.13
C TRP A 41 -16.70 10.25 12.87
N LYS A 42 -16.84 11.16 13.82
CA LYS A 42 -16.24 12.50 13.80
C LYS A 42 -15.45 12.70 15.09
N ASP A 43 -14.17 13.02 14.97
CA ASP A 43 -13.29 13.33 16.11
C ASP A 43 -13.26 12.25 17.21
N GLY A 44 -13.51 10.98 16.81
CA GLY A 44 -13.54 9.83 17.72
C GLY A 44 -14.92 9.50 18.30
N GLU A 45 -15.96 10.27 17.96
CA GLU A 45 -17.34 10.02 18.39
C GLU A 45 -18.21 9.54 17.22
N LEU A 46 -19.16 8.64 17.51
CA LEU A 46 -20.11 8.16 16.52
C LEU A 46 -21.08 9.29 16.16
N LEU A 47 -21.06 9.74 14.91
CA LEU A 47 -21.88 10.84 14.43
C LEU A 47 -23.21 10.33 13.83
N SER A 48 -23.14 9.29 13.00
CA SER A 48 -24.31 8.79 12.27
C SER A 48 -24.17 7.32 11.90
N THR A 49 -25.30 6.63 11.81
CA THR A 49 -25.40 5.26 11.30
C THR A 49 -26.41 5.23 10.16
N LEU A 50 -26.02 4.68 9.02
CA LEU A 50 -26.90 4.44 7.88
C LEU A 50 -27.17 2.95 7.75
N PRO A 51 -28.45 2.51 7.82
CA PRO A 51 -28.79 1.11 7.62
C PRO A 51 -28.67 0.72 6.14
N LEU A 52 -28.33 -0.55 5.91
CA LEU A 52 -28.36 -1.31 4.64
C LEU A 52 -28.66 -0.53 3.35
N MET A 53 -27.62 0.06 2.74
CA MET A 53 -27.69 0.67 1.40
C MET A 53 -26.42 0.38 0.56
N GLY A 54 -26.35 -0.83 0.00
CA GLY A 54 -25.37 -1.20 -1.04
C GLY A 54 -23.90 -0.96 -0.70
N LEU A 55 -23.08 -0.74 -1.73
CA LEU A 55 -21.62 -0.59 -1.61
C LEU A 55 -21.16 0.81 -1.19
N VAL A 56 -22.05 1.81 -1.12
CA VAL A 56 -21.69 3.20 -0.87
C VAL A 56 -22.67 3.88 0.09
N GLY A 57 -22.21 4.15 1.31
CA GLY A 57 -22.90 5.00 2.28
C GLY A 57 -22.67 6.48 1.99
N LYS A 58 -23.75 7.26 1.91
CA LYS A 58 -23.71 8.70 1.62
C LYS A 58 -24.14 9.51 2.84
N PHE A 59 -23.21 10.24 3.45
CA PHE A 59 -23.46 11.09 4.62
C PHE A 59 -23.44 12.56 4.20
N TRP A 60 -24.61 13.19 4.16
CA TRP A 60 -24.74 14.59 3.81
C TRP A 60 -24.38 15.49 5.00
N LEU A 61 -23.35 16.33 4.86
CA LEU A 61 -22.96 17.32 5.88
C LEU A 61 -23.52 18.72 5.58
N GLY A 62 -23.83 18.99 4.31
CA GLY A 62 -24.23 20.33 3.84
C GLY A 62 -23.05 21.31 3.81
N PRO A 63 -23.31 22.61 3.97
CA PRO A 63 -22.26 23.63 4.03
C PRO A 63 -21.34 23.43 5.25
N VAL A 64 -20.04 23.60 5.06
CA VAL A 64 -19.08 23.47 6.16
C VAL A 64 -19.13 24.70 7.06
N THR A 65 -19.42 24.46 8.34
CA THR A 65 -19.51 25.44 9.42
C THR A 65 -18.50 25.10 10.52
N ALA A 66 -18.44 25.88 11.60
CA ALA A 66 -17.57 25.55 12.73
C ALA A 66 -17.90 24.19 13.36
N ASP A 67 -19.18 23.82 13.39
CA ASP A 67 -19.68 22.66 14.15
C ASP A 67 -19.44 21.33 13.42
N ASN A 68 -19.34 21.33 12.10
CA ASN A 68 -19.12 20.13 11.27
C ASN A 68 -17.70 20.07 10.67
N ARG A 69 -16.77 20.91 11.13
CA ARG A 69 -15.33 20.72 10.88
C ARG A 69 -14.77 19.63 11.79
N GLY A 70 -13.79 18.89 11.30
CA GLY A 70 -13.13 17.85 12.08
C GLY A 70 -12.59 16.70 11.23
N ILE A 71 -12.15 15.65 11.89
CA ILE A 71 -11.60 14.46 11.27
C ILE A 71 -12.68 13.37 11.24
N TYR A 72 -13.02 12.95 10.04
CA TYR A 72 -14.02 11.94 9.78
C TYR A 72 -13.39 10.59 9.46
N ARG A 73 -14.02 9.53 9.95
CA ARG A 73 -13.69 8.13 9.60
C ARG A 73 -14.98 7.35 9.42
N CYS A 74 -14.96 6.31 8.60
CA CYS A 74 -16.09 5.41 8.49
C CYS A 74 -15.69 3.96 8.69
N ARG A 75 -16.66 3.13 9.06
CA ARG A 75 -16.52 1.67 9.09
C ARG A 75 -17.81 1.03 8.61
N ILE A 76 -17.72 -0.23 8.21
CA ILE A 76 -18.86 -1.00 7.71
C ILE A 76 -19.09 -2.24 8.57
N LEU A 77 -20.35 -2.59 8.75
CA LEU A 77 -20.76 -3.87 9.33
C LEU A 77 -20.77 -4.88 8.19
N THR A 78 -19.94 -5.91 8.28
CA THR A 78 -19.86 -6.97 7.27
C THR A 78 -21.08 -7.89 7.35
N SER A 79 -21.26 -8.73 6.32
CA SER A 79 -22.27 -9.80 6.31
C SER A 79 -22.06 -10.83 7.42
N GLU A 80 -20.84 -10.92 7.97
CA GLU A 80 -20.50 -11.77 9.11
C GLU A 80 -20.92 -11.13 10.45
N ASN A 81 -21.58 -9.97 10.40
CA ASN A 81 -22.04 -9.20 11.55
C ASN A 81 -20.90 -8.65 12.43
N ASP A 82 -19.73 -8.43 11.82
CA ASP A 82 -18.56 -7.84 12.46
C ASP A 82 -18.24 -6.45 11.86
N TRP A 83 -17.79 -5.52 12.71
CA TRP A 83 -17.39 -4.20 12.26
C TRP A 83 -15.96 -4.21 11.76
N THR A 84 -15.73 -3.58 10.60
CA THR A 84 -14.37 -3.36 10.11
C THR A 84 -13.61 -2.33 10.96
N SER A 85 -12.29 -2.32 10.80
CA SER A 85 -11.45 -1.21 11.23
C SER A 85 -11.93 0.12 10.63
N LEU A 86 -11.67 1.22 11.33
CA LEU A 86 -11.97 2.54 10.80
C LEU A 86 -11.13 2.83 9.55
N SER A 87 -11.73 3.50 8.58
CA SER A 87 -11.07 4.00 7.37
C SER A 87 -9.92 4.94 7.71
N ALA A 88 -9.06 5.18 6.72
CA ALA A 88 -8.16 6.33 6.74
C ALA A 88 -8.95 7.63 7.03
N PRO A 89 -8.36 8.56 7.81
CA PRO A 89 -9.03 9.80 8.17
C PRO A 89 -9.22 10.73 6.97
N VAL A 90 -10.33 11.46 6.97
CA VAL A 90 -10.61 12.56 6.05
C VAL A 90 -10.86 13.81 6.87
N GLU A 91 -10.04 14.84 6.65
CA GLU A 91 -10.19 16.12 7.34
C GLU A 91 -11.11 17.07 6.55
N VAL A 92 -12.17 17.55 7.22
CA VAL A 92 -13.07 18.58 6.69
C VAL A 92 -12.69 19.90 7.36
N THR A 93 -11.89 20.71 6.67
CA THR A 93 -11.33 21.95 7.23
C THR A 93 -12.25 23.16 7.02
N GLY A 94 -13.04 23.16 5.94
CA GLY A 94 -13.86 24.33 5.54
C GLY A 94 -13.03 25.57 5.25
N LYS A 95 -11.74 25.39 4.91
CA LYS A 95 -10.76 26.44 4.64
C LYS A 95 -9.92 26.06 3.42
N GLU A 96 -9.35 27.07 2.77
CA GLU A 96 -8.33 26.91 1.75
C GLU A 96 -6.94 27.26 2.31
N PRO A 97 -5.85 26.63 1.84
CA PRO A 97 -5.80 25.57 0.83
C PRO A 97 -6.41 24.23 1.28
N LEU A 98 -6.74 23.36 0.33
CA LEU A 98 -7.26 22.01 0.61
C LEU A 98 -6.20 21.13 1.32
N PRO A 99 -6.61 20.08 2.06
CA PRO A 99 -5.67 19.18 2.74
C PRO A 99 -4.68 18.54 1.78
N ALA A 100 -3.44 18.33 2.24
CA ALA A 100 -2.38 17.68 1.47
C ALA A 100 -2.81 16.29 0.96
N PRO A 101 -2.50 15.93 -0.29
CA PRO A 101 -2.65 14.55 -0.74
C PRO A 101 -1.56 13.65 -0.13
N SER A 102 -1.83 12.35 -0.08
CA SER A 102 -0.81 11.34 0.20
C SER A 102 -0.11 10.93 -1.09
N LEU A 103 1.22 10.85 -1.06
CA LEU A 103 2.05 10.40 -2.17
C LEU A 103 2.86 9.17 -1.74
N TRP A 104 2.79 8.08 -2.51
CA TRP A 104 3.60 6.88 -2.28
C TRP A 104 4.06 6.28 -3.60
N ALA A 105 5.06 5.40 -3.52
CA ALA A 105 5.66 4.74 -4.68
C ALA A 105 5.41 3.24 -4.67
N GLU A 106 5.25 2.67 -5.85
CA GLU A 106 5.08 1.25 -6.09
C GLU A 106 6.02 0.80 -7.25
N PRO A 107 6.81 -0.28 -7.09
CA PRO A 107 6.97 -1.14 -5.90
C PRO A 107 7.66 -0.46 -4.71
N GLY A 108 8.33 0.67 -4.98
CA GLY A 108 9.03 1.48 -4.01
C GLY A 108 9.60 2.71 -4.71
N PRO A 109 10.22 3.65 -3.98
CA PRO A 109 10.71 4.90 -4.54
C PRO A 109 12.05 4.71 -5.26
N TRP A 110 12.08 3.82 -6.27
CA TRP A 110 13.30 3.37 -6.92
C TRP A 110 13.25 3.56 -8.42
N ILE A 111 14.38 3.82 -9.09
CA ILE A 111 14.47 3.67 -10.54
C ILE A 111 15.32 2.43 -10.83
N LEU A 112 14.69 1.43 -11.43
CA LEU A 112 15.33 0.17 -11.79
C LEU A 112 15.02 -0.13 -13.27
N HIS A 113 16.06 -0.26 -14.10
CA HIS A 113 15.87 -0.61 -15.51
C HIS A 113 15.01 -1.87 -15.66
N GLY A 114 13.97 -1.82 -16.48
CA GLY A 114 13.05 -2.95 -16.69
C GLY A 114 11.96 -3.12 -15.63
N VAL A 115 11.92 -2.27 -14.61
CA VAL A 115 10.84 -2.23 -13.60
C VAL A 115 10.18 -0.85 -13.62
N GLU A 116 8.88 -0.83 -13.90
CA GLU A 116 8.13 0.42 -13.92
C GLU A 116 7.89 0.92 -12.49
N THR A 117 8.16 2.21 -12.27
CA THR A 117 7.94 2.86 -10.97
C THR A 117 6.78 3.83 -11.07
N LYS A 118 5.78 3.59 -10.23
CA LYS A 118 4.54 4.36 -10.19
C LYS A 118 4.49 5.17 -8.91
N LEU A 119 4.24 6.46 -9.05
CA LEU A 119 3.85 7.33 -7.95
C LEU A 119 2.34 7.46 -7.91
N HIS A 120 1.74 7.08 -6.79
CA HIS A 120 0.33 7.19 -6.54
C HIS A 120 0.08 8.41 -5.68
N CYS A 121 -0.75 9.31 -6.17
CA CYS A 121 -1.15 10.50 -5.46
C CYS A 121 -2.64 10.45 -5.15
N ARG A 122 -3.00 10.47 -3.87
CA ARG A 122 -4.39 10.38 -3.41
C ARG A 122 -4.77 11.60 -2.59
N GLY A 123 -5.76 12.33 -3.08
CA GLY A 123 -6.42 13.42 -2.38
C GLY A 123 -7.69 12.95 -1.66
N VAL A 124 -8.44 13.91 -1.12
CA VAL A 124 -9.72 13.64 -0.45
C VAL A 124 -10.94 13.97 -1.32
N LEU A 125 -10.76 14.77 -2.38
CA LEU A 125 -11.83 15.30 -3.20
C LEU A 125 -11.97 14.53 -4.52
N LEU A 126 -13.19 14.20 -4.92
CA LEU A 126 -13.48 13.60 -6.21
C LEU A 126 -13.46 14.62 -7.36
N GLY A 127 -13.04 14.18 -8.55
CA GLY A 127 -13.15 14.98 -9.77
C GLY A 127 -12.12 16.11 -9.88
N THR A 128 -10.98 15.96 -9.22
CA THR A 128 -9.88 16.93 -9.23
C THR A 128 -8.80 16.57 -10.25
N ILE A 129 -7.99 17.55 -10.59
CA ILE A 129 -6.77 17.35 -11.38
C ILE A 129 -5.62 17.15 -10.41
N PHE A 130 -4.88 16.07 -10.58
CA PHE A 130 -3.65 15.80 -9.84
C PHE A 130 -2.46 16.22 -10.69
N ASP A 131 -1.53 16.92 -10.06
CA ASP A 131 -0.32 17.41 -10.68
C ASP A 131 0.89 16.87 -9.89
N LEU A 132 1.81 16.23 -10.61
CA LEU A 132 3.07 15.75 -10.08
C LEU A 132 4.18 16.75 -10.42
N TYR A 133 4.87 17.22 -9.39
CA TYR A 133 6.02 18.12 -9.50
C TYR A 133 7.31 17.38 -9.17
N GLN A 134 8.36 17.77 -9.87
CA GLN A 134 9.73 17.42 -9.51
C GLN A 134 10.40 18.67 -8.94
N GLU A 135 11.18 18.51 -7.87
CA GLU A 135 11.88 19.63 -7.23
C GLU A 135 12.75 20.40 -8.24
N GLY A 136 12.60 21.73 -8.24
CA GLY A 136 13.27 22.63 -9.17
C GLY A 136 12.43 23.04 -10.38
N GLU A 137 11.34 22.33 -10.68
CA GLU A 137 10.43 22.67 -11.78
C GLU A 137 9.32 23.63 -11.31
N GLN A 138 9.01 24.64 -12.13
CA GLN A 138 7.93 25.59 -11.87
C GLN A 138 6.56 25.09 -12.35
N GLU A 139 6.57 24.22 -13.37
CA GLU A 139 5.37 23.64 -13.98
C GLU A 139 5.27 22.16 -13.61
N PRO A 140 4.06 21.59 -13.59
CA PRO A 140 3.88 20.18 -13.29
C PRO A 140 4.54 19.32 -14.38
N MET A 141 5.33 18.34 -13.94
CA MET A 141 5.95 17.36 -14.84
C MET A 141 4.88 16.51 -15.53
N LYS A 142 3.82 16.15 -14.79
CA LYS A 142 2.68 15.38 -15.29
C LYS A 142 1.40 15.86 -14.61
N SER A 143 0.30 15.87 -15.36
CA SER A 143 -1.04 16.16 -14.86
C SER A 143 -2.02 15.08 -15.27
N SER A 144 -2.94 14.73 -14.40
CA SER A 144 -3.99 13.75 -14.69
C SER A 144 -5.30 14.17 -14.02
N GLN A 145 -6.37 14.27 -14.80
CA GLN A 145 -7.71 14.46 -14.28
C GLN A 145 -8.35 13.10 -14.07
N THR A 146 -8.78 12.81 -12.85
CA THR A 146 -9.44 11.53 -12.55
C THR A 146 -10.83 11.78 -11.96
N PRO A 147 -11.82 10.93 -12.28
CA PRO A 147 -13.13 11.00 -11.63
C PRO A 147 -13.07 10.53 -10.16
N GLY A 148 -12.01 9.79 -9.81
CA GLY A 148 -11.72 9.32 -8.46
C GLY A 148 -10.98 10.35 -7.61
N THR A 149 -10.37 9.87 -6.53
CA THR A 149 -9.54 10.66 -5.61
C THR A 149 -8.06 10.35 -5.73
N GLU A 150 -7.65 9.59 -6.74
CA GLU A 150 -6.28 9.15 -6.93
C GLU A 150 -5.88 9.27 -8.40
N ALA A 151 -4.61 9.61 -8.61
CA ALA A 151 -3.93 9.53 -9.90
C ALA A 151 -2.64 8.74 -9.76
N THR A 152 -2.28 8.00 -10.81
CA THR A 152 -1.05 7.23 -10.88
C THR A 152 -0.16 7.81 -11.98
N PHE A 153 1.10 8.06 -11.64
CA PHE A 153 2.10 8.62 -12.53
C PHE A 153 3.30 7.68 -12.64
N VAL A 154 3.63 7.25 -13.85
CA VAL A 154 4.88 6.51 -14.08
C VAL A 154 6.05 7.49 -14.08
N VAL A 155 7.13 7.21 -13.33
CA VAL A 155 8.35 8.03 -13.30
C VAL A 155 9.57 7.22 -13.71
N ASN A 156 10.50 7.88 -14.41
CA ASN A 156 11.66 7.22 -15.04
C ASN A 156 13.00 7.84 -14.63
N SER A 157 12.99 8.83 -13.74
CA SER A 157 14.19 9.55 -13.30
C SER A 157 14.24 9.66 -11.79
N THR A 158 15.45 9.72 -11.26
CA THR A 158 15.67 10.02 -9.85
C THR A 158 15.34 11.48 -9.56
N GLY A 159 14.90 11.76 -8.35
CA GLY A 159 14.58 13.11 -7.94
C GLY A 159 13.61 13.14 -6.77
N ASN A 160 13.31 14.35 -6.35
CA ASN A 160 12.38 14.61 -5.27
C ASN A 160 11.05 15.00 -5.89
N TYR A 161 10.01 14.23 -5.57
CA TYR A 161 8.68 14.40 -6.16
C TYR A 161 7.68 14.81 -5.10
N SER A 162 6.80 15.74 -5.45
CA SER A 162 5.64 16.13 -4.64
C SER A 162 4.40 16.16 -5.51
N CYS A 163 3.23 15.95 -4.91
CA CYS A 163 1.97 16.01 -5.62
C CYS A 163 1.06 17.09 -5.03
N LEU A 164 0.26 17.72 -5.87
CA LEU A 164 -0.87 18.54 -5.46
C LEU A 164 -2.12 18.14 -6.25
N TYR A 165 -3.29 18.48 -5.74
CA TYR A 165 -4.52 18.38 -6.51
C TYR A 165 -5.29 19.70 -6.47
N ARG A 166 -6.02 19.96 -7.55
CA ARG A 166 -6.72 21.22 -7.77
C ARG A 166 -8.04 21.05 -8.49
N ALA A 167 -8.90 22.06 -8.36
CA ALA A 167 -10.12 22.15 -9.13
C ALA A 167 -9.84 22.29 -10.64
N PRO A 168 -10.71 21.76 -11.52
CA PRO A 168 -10.64 22.02 -12.96
C PRO A 168 -10.76 23.52 -13.31
N ALA A 169 -10.13 23.94 -14.41
CA ALA A 169 -9.74 25.32 -14.74
C ALA A 169 -10.85 26.37 -15.01
N SER A 170 -12.05 26.24 -14.43
CA SER A 170 -13.14 27.23 -14.54
C SER A 170 -13.38 28.05 -13.27
N ALA A 171 -12.45 28.03 -12.31
CA ALA A 171 -12.62 28.60 -10.98
C ALA A 171 -11.38 29.32 -10.45
N PRO A 172 -11.50 30.17 -9.40
CA PRO A 172 -10.34 30.55 -8.61
C PRO A 172 -9.56 29.28 -8.21
N SER A 173 -8.24 29.37 -8.21
CA SER A 173 -7.34 28.21 -8.06
C SER A 173 -7.44 27.60 -6.65
N VAL A 174 -8.47 26.80 -6.42
CA VAL A 174 -8.60 25.97 -5.24
C VAL A 174 -7.60 24.83 -5.38
N ASN A 175 -6.50 24.96 -4.65
CA ASN A 175 -5.39 24.01 -4.65
C ASN A 175 -5.25 23.39 -3.28
N SER A 176 -4.78 22.14 -3.24
CA SER A 176 -4.25 21.55 -2.03
C SER A 176 -2.90 22.17 -1.65
N THR A 177 -2.52 22.01 -0.39
CA THR A 177 -1.08 22.03 -0.07
C THR A 177 -0.37 20.89 -0.80
N PRO A 178 0.94 21.00 -1.08
CA PRO A 178 1.72 19.88 -1.59
C PRO A 178 1.71 18.70 -0.62
N SER A 179 1.87 17.48 -1.15
CA SER A 179 2.17 16.29 -0.35
C SER A 179 3.54 16.41 0.30
N GLU A 180 3.79 15.54 1.28
CA GLU A 180 5.17 15.19 1.64
C GLU A 180 5.95 14.74 0.39
N THR A 181 7.23 15.07 0.36
CA THR A 181 8.12 14.76 -0.76
C THR A 181 8.56 13.30 -0.69
N ILE A 182 8.59 12.62 -1.84
CA ILE A 182 9.18 11.29 -1.97
C ILE A 182 10.50 11.36 -2.72
N HIS A 183 11.53 10.73 -2.16
CA HIS A 183 12.88 10.70 -2.71
C HIS A 183 13.05 9.46 -3.57
N VAL A 184 12.97 9.63 -4.90
CA VAL A 184 13.11 8.55 -5.86
C VAL A 184 14.59 8.42 -6.25
N VAL A 185 15.18 7.26 -6.00
CA VAL A 185 16.63 7.03 -6.16
C VAL A 185 16.92 5.72 -6.88
N ILE A 186 18.16 5.49 -7.30
CA ILE A 186 18.61 4.13 -7.64
C ILE A 186 19.16 3.53 -6.34
N PRO A 187 18.52 2.49 -5.77
CA PRO A 187 18.95 1.96 -4.48
C PRO A 187 20.18 1.08 -4.61
N ASP A 188 21.06 1.07 -3.60
CA ASP A 188 22.16 0.10 -3.51
C ASP A 188 21.63 -1.31 -3.16
N PHE A 189 20.57 -1.38 -2.34
CA PHE A 189 19.91 -2.61 -1.92
C PHE A 189 18.39 -2.44 -1.86
N LEU A 190 17.65 -3.51 -2.16
CA LEU A 190 16.20 -3.55 -1.94
C LEU A 190 15.88 -3.85 -0.46
N PRO A 191 14.66 -3.55 0.02
CA PRO A 191 14.26 -3.87 1.39
C PRO A 191 14.40 -5.35 1.71
N LYS A 192 14.77 -5.67 2.94
CA LYS A 192 14.86 -7.06 3.40
C LYS A 192 13.53 -7.81 3.24
N ALA A 193 13.62 -9.06 2.79
CA ALA A 193 12.48 -9.97 2.80
C ALA A 193 12.12 -10.39 4.22
N ASN A 194 10.85 -10.75 4.41
CA ASN A 194 10.37 -11.47 5.58
C ASN A 194 10.70 -12.96 5.42
N PHE A 195 11.45 -13.55 6.35
CA PHE A 195 11.94 -14.91 6.24
C PHE A 195 11.59 -15.73 7.48
N TYR A 196 10.88 -16.84 7.30
CA TYR A 196 10.43 -17.69 8.41
C TYR A 196 10.35 -19.16 8.00
N SER A 197 10.46 -20.06 8.98
CA SER A 197 10.20 -21.49 8.74
C SER A 197 8.70 -21.76 8.91
N VAL A 198 8.11 -22.47 7.94
CA VAL A 198 6.72 -22.93 8.00
C VAL A 198 6.57 -24.03 9.04
N ASN A 199 7.56 -24.93 9.10
CA ASN A 199 7.60 -26.03 10.06
C ASN A 199 8.53 -25.63 11.22
N LYS A 200 8.00 -25.49 12.45
CA LYS A 200 8.80 -25.19 13.65
C LYS A 200 8.95 -26.44 14.52
N ARG A 201 10.01 -27.23 14.31
CA ARG A 201 10.35 -28.44 15.09
C ARG A 201 11.86 -28.69 15.03
N ASP A 202 12.37 -29.50 15.96
CA ASP A 202 13.72 -30.07 15.83
C ASP A 202 13.74 -31.04 14.66
N PHE A 203 14.71 -30.87 13.77
CA PHE A 203 14.82 -31.70 12.57
C PHE A 203 15.79 -32.86 12.81
N ARG A 204 15.48 -34.02 12.24
CA ARG A 204 16.33 -35.21 12.22
C ARG A 204 16.86 -35.46 10.81
N PRO A 205 17.96 -36.22 10.67
CA PRO A 205 18.40 -36.65 9.36
C PRO A 205 17.29 -37.39 8.59
N GLY A 206 17.06 -37.00 7.34
CA GLY A 206 15.96 -37.51 6.49
C GLY A 206 14.72 -36.61 6.45
N ASP A 207 14.59 -35.64 7.36
CA ASP A 207 13.43 -34.74 7.39
C ASP A 207 13.40 -33.75 6.21
N THR A 208 12.27 -33.07 6.06
CA THR A 208 12.08 -31.98 5.09
C THR A 208 11.70 -30.69 5.81
N VAL A 209 12.49 -29.64 5.61
CA VAL A 209 12.19 -28.28 6.07
C VAL A 209 11.66 -27.44 4.92
N THR A 210 10.71 -26.55 5.22
CA THR A 210 10.16 -25.57 4.27
C THR A 210 10.35 -24.18 4.84
N PHE A 211 11.11 -23.35 4.13
CA PHE A 211 11.27 -21.94 4.42
C PHE A 211 10.33 -21.12 3.53
N ALA A 212 9.78 -20.05 4.08
CA ALA A 212 9.05 -19.02 3.36
C ALA A 212 9.91 -17.76 3.30
N CYS A 213 10.07 -17.20 2.10
CA CYS A 213 10.70 -15.90 1.88
C CYS A 213 9.71 -15.00 1.13
N GLU A 214 9.28 -13.92 1.78
CA GLU A 214 8.22 -13.02 1.32
C GLU A 214 8.81 -11.61 1.10
N ALA A 215 8.70 -11.10 -0.13
CA ALA A 215 8.89 -9.70 -0.45
C ALA A 215 7.56 -8.96 -0.26
N ARG A 216 7.54 -7.83 0.47
CA ARG A 216 6.30 -7.09 0.74
C ARG A 216 6.17 -5.88 -0.18
N PHE A 217 5.28 -5.96 -1.15
CA PHE A 217 4.82 -4.85 -2.00
C PHE A 217 3.29 -4.71 -1.92
N SER A 218 2.77 -3.58 -2.37
CA SER A 218 1.41 -3.13 -2.09
C SER A 218 0.33 -3.82 -2.93
N GLU A 219 0.46 -3.89 -4.27
CA GLU A 219 -0.72 -4.22 -5.09
C GLU A 219 -0.45 -5.05 -6.37
N LEU A 220 0.80 -5.26 -6.80
CA LEU A 220 1.12 -5.95 -8.07
C LEU A 220 1.95 -7.24 -7.89
N GLU A 221 1.68 -8.18 -8.79
CA GLU A 221 2.52 -9.35 -9.03
C GLU A 221 3.80 -8.93 -9.77
N TYR A 222 4.96 -9.01 -9.08
CA TYR A 222 6.26 -8.75 -9.69
C TYR A 222 6.99 -10.06 -10.00
N ASP A 223 7.69 -10.10 -11.14
CA ASP A 223 8.59 -11.21 -11.45
C ASP A 223 9.87 -11.09 -10.62
N LEU A 224 9.87 -11.80 -9.50
CA LEU A 224 10.97 -11.84 -8.55
C LEU A 224 11.77 -13.14 -8.68
N GLU A 225 13.08 -13.00 -8.51
CA GLU A 225 13.99 -14.11 -8.28
C GLU A 225 14.37 -14.12 -6.81
N PHE A 226 14.19 -15.27 -6.16
CA PHE A 226 14.58 -15.50 -4.78
C PHE A 226 15.76 -16.46 -4.70
N LYS A 227 16.67 -16.21 -3.76
CA LYS A 227 17.80 -17.08 -3.45
C LYS A 227 17.90 -17.34 -1.96
N LEU A 228 18.27 -18.57 -1.64
CA LEU A 228 18.55 -19.01 -0.28
C LEU A 228 20.06 -19.02 -0.05
N PHE A 229 20.47 -18.52 1.11
CA PHE A 229 21.86 -18.52 1.54
C PHE A 229 21.96 -19.32 2.83
N LYS A 230 22.99 -20.16 2.89
CA LYS A 230 23.39 -20.91 4.07
C LYS A 230 24.81 -20.52 4.44
N ASP A 231 25.02 -20.05 5.67
CA ASP A 231 26.33 -19.64 6.18
C ASP A 231 27.02 -18.63 5.24
N ARG A 232 26.22 -17.71 4.67
CA ARG A 232 26.60 -16.68 3.67
C ARG A 232 26.97 -17.20 2.28
N GLN A 233 26.80 -18.48 2.01
CA GLN A 233 26.98 -19.07 0.68
C GLN A 233 25.63 -19.38 0.04
N GLU A 234 25.47 -19.08 -1.24
CA GLU A 234 24.27 -19.46 -1.99
C GLU A 234 24.10 -20.99 -1.93
N THR A 235 22.90 -21.44 -1.57
CA THR A 235 22.56 -22.86 -1.53
C THR A 235 21.37 -23.14 -2.42
N LEU A 236 21.39 -24.30 -3.08
CA LEU A 236 20.27 -24.74 -3.89
C LEU A 236 19.19 -25.31 -2.98
N ALA A 237 17.98 -24.77 -3.10
CA ALA A 237 16.77 -25.31 -2.46
C ALA A 237 15.72 -25.59 -3.53
N ARG A 238 14.89 -26.61 -3.32
CA ARG A 238 13.81 -26.93 -4.26
C ARG A 238 12.68 -25.93 -4.05
N VAL A 239 12.43 -25.09 -5.05
CA VAL A 239 11.26 -24.20 -5.07
C VAL A 239 10.01 -25.06 -5.21
N VAL A 240 9.05 -24.91 -4.29
CA VAL A 240 7.76 -25.60 -4.33
C VAL A 240 6.66 -24.60 -4.59
N LEU A 241 5.99 -24.78 -5.74
CA LEU A 241 4.74 -24.16 -6.21
C LEU A 241 4.49 -22.72 -5.72
N ILE A 242 4.68 -21.80 -6.66
CA ILE A 242 4.31 -20.38 -6.56
C ILE A 242 2.78 -20.31 -6.49
N SER A 243 2.22 -20.07 -5.30
CA SER A 243 0.84 -19.61 -5.17
C SER A 243 0.75 -18.08 -5.12
N ASP A 244 1.87 -17.42 -4.87
CA ASP A 244 2.03 -15.98 -4.72
C ASP A 244 3.38 -15.56 -5.34
N PRO A 245 3.42 -14.63 -6.31
CA PRO A 245 4.68 -14.21 -6.96
C PRO A 245 5.61 -13.43 -6.02
N MET A 246 5.12 -13.00 -4.87
CA MET A 246 5.84 -12.23 -3.87
C MET A 246 6.29 -13.08 -2.69
N GLU A 247 5.86 -14.35 -2.62
CA GLU A 247 6.26 -15.30 -1.60
C GLU A 247 6.71 -16.62 -2.23
N VAL A 248 7.93 -17.05 -1.91
CA VAL A 248 8.43 -18.35 -2.36
C VAL A 248 8.56 -19.32 -1.19
N PHE A 249 8.14 -20.56 -1.42
CA PHE A 249 8.41 -21.68 -0.52
C PHE A 249 9.61 -22.49 -1.02
N LEU A 250 10.67 -22.54 -0.20
CA LEU A 250 11.93 -23.20 -0.48
C LEU A 250 12.05 -24.45 0.40
N LYS A 251 12.12 -25.64 -0.20
CA LYS A 251 12.26 -26.91 0.53
C LYS A 251 13.66 -27.47 0.44
N LEU A 252 14.19 -27.88 1.61
CA LEU A 252 15.33 -28.78 1.70
C LEU A 252 14.79 -30.16 2.09
N ILE A 253 15.07 -31.17 1.25
CA ILE A 253 14.56 -32.53 1.37
C ILE A 253 15.70 -33.44 1.81
N ALA A 254 15.40 -34.45 2.62
CA ALA A 254 16.37 -35.45 3.08
C ALA A 254 17.57 -34.82 3.79
N LEU A 255 17.29 -34.02 4.84
CA LEU A 255 18.31 -33.31 5.59
C LEU A 255 19.43 -34.24 6.08
N GLY A 256 20.67 -33.82 5.90
CA GLY A 256 21.85 -34.44 6.50
C GLY A 256 22.34 -33.67 7.74
N PRO A 257 23.26 -34.24 8.53
CA PRO A 257 23.88 -33.53 9.67
C PRO A 257 24.59 -32.24 9.24
N LYS A 258 25.11 -32.24 8.00
CA LYS A 258 25.77 -31.07 7.40
C LYS A 258 24.81 -29.99 6.98
N ASP A 259 23.50 -30.23 6.94
CA ASP A 259 22.50 -29.23 6.53
C ASP A 259 22.14 -28.26 7.66
N GLY A 260 22.53 -28.56 8.91
CA GLY A 260 22.46 -27.55 9.98
C GLY A 260 23.29 -26.31 9.63
N GLY A 261 22.84 -25.14 10.08
CA GLY A 261 23.49 -23.86 9.82
C GLY A 261 22.57 -22.66 9.86
N LYS A 262 23.10 -21.50 9.49
CA LYS A 262 22.37 -20.22 9.48
C LYS A 262 21.86 -19.90 8.09
N TYR A 263 20.54 -19.78 7.96
CA TYR A 263 19.86 -19.52 6.71
C TYR A 263 19.36 -18.08 6.64
N SER A 264 19.52 -17.46 5.48
CA SER A 264 18.89 -16.18 5.11
C SER A 264 18.39 -16.26 3.67
N CYS A 265 17.52 -15.35 3.28
CA CYS A 265 17.09 -15.21 1.89
C CYS A 265 17.28 -13.80 1.37
N ARG A 266 17.43 -13.70 0.05
CA ARG A 266 17.41 -12.45 -0.70
C ARG A 266 16.54 -12.58 -1.93
N TYR A 267 16.10 -11.46 -2.46
CA TYR A 267 15.36 -11.40 -3.71
C TYR A 267 15.83 -10.26 -4.62
N ARG A 268 15.47 -10.32 -5.89
CA ARG A 268 15.63 -9.24 -6.87
C ARG A 268 14.54 -9.29 -7.93
N PHE A 269 14.37 -8.21 -8.69
CA PHE A 269 13.56 -8.22 -9.89
C PHE A 269 14.29 -8.95 -11.02
N ARG A 270 13.66 -9.96 -11.63
CA ARG A 270 14.32 -10.80 -12.66
C ARG A 270 14.71 -10.01 -13.91
N ASN A 271 13.82 -9.10 -14.33
CA ASN A 271 14.04 -8.21 -15.47
C ASN A 271 14.74 -6.89 -15.07
N GLY A 272 15.12 -6.77 -13.79
CA GLY A 272 15.77 -5.61 -13.22
C GLY A 272 17.30 -5.60 -13.39
N PRO A 273 17.96 -4.51 -12.97
CA PRO A 273 19.41 -4.52 -12.73
C PRO A 273 19.77 -5.56 -11.64
N PRO A 274 21.05 -5.97 -11.52
CA PRO A 274 21.49 -6.99 -10.56
C PRO A 274 21.57 -6.47 -9.11
N ILE A 275 20.54 -5.74 -8.67
CA ILE A 275 20.39 -5.19 -7.32
C ILE A 275 19.58 -6.18 -6.49
N TRP A 276 20.20 -6.70 -5.44
CA TRP A 276 19.58 -7.63 -4.51
C TRP A 276 19.01 -6.90 -3.29
N SER A 277 18.04 -7.53 -2.63
CA SER A 277 17.63 -7.12 -1.30
C SER A 277 18.79 -7.23 -0.30
N GLU A 278 18.65 -6.48 0.79
CA GLU A 278 19.36 -6.78 2.03
C GLU A 278 19.10 -8.23 2.47
N ASP A 279 19.99 -8.76 3.32
CA ASP A 279 19.76 -10.04 3.97
C ASP A 279 18.49 -9.99 4.81
N SER A 280 17.64 -11.01 4.66
CA SER A 280 16.55 -11.24 5.61
C SER A 280 17.07 -11.47 7.03
N ASN A 281 16.15 -11.61 7.99
CA ASN A 281 16.50 -12.18 9.29
C ASN A 281 17.11 -13.59 9.12
N ILE A 282 17.99 -13.97 10.04
CA ILE A 282 18.64 -15.29 10.05
C ILE A 282 17.76 -16.30 10.77
N LEU A 283 17.63 -17.50 10.20
CA LEU A 283 17.04 -18.68 10.85
C LEU A 283 18.10 -19.75 11.05
N GLU A 284 18.28 -20.21 12.29
CA GLU A 284 19.21 -21.29 12.59
C GLU A 284 18.49 -22.64 12.48
N LEU A 285 18.98 -23.49 11.58
CA LEU A 285 18.51 -24.86 11.42
C LEU A 285 19.39 -25.79 12.24
N VAL A 286 18.78 -26.47 13.21
CA VAL A 286 19.46 -27.49 14.03
C VAL A 286 18.98 -28.86 13.58
N VAL A 287 19.91 -29.69 13.12
CA VAL A 287 19.66 -31.10 12.77
C VAL A 287 20.23 -31.96 13.88
N THR A 288 19.35 -32.55 14.69
CA THR A 288 19.73 -33.41 15.81
C THR A 288 19.92 -34.84 15.34
N THR A 289 21.14 -35.35 15.45
CA THR A 289 21.39 -36.79 15.41
C THR A 289 21.02 -37.32 16.79
N GLY A 290 19.76 -37.71 16.98
CA GLY A 290 19.33 -38.34 18.23
C GLY A 290 20.30 -39.46 18.63
N GLN A 291 20.80 -39.37 19.86
CA GLN A 291 21.56 -40.43 20.52
C GLN A 291 20.61 -41.46 21.09
#